data_AF-A0A840Q306-F1
#
_entry.id   AF-A0A840Q306-F1
#
_cell.length_a   1.000
_cell.length_b   1.000
_cell.length_c   1.000
_cell.angle_alpha   90.00
_cell.angle_beta   90.00
_cell.angle_gamma   90.00
#
_symmetry.space_group_name_H-M   'P 1'
#
loop_
_entity.id
_entity.type
_entity.pdbx_description
1 polymer ?
#
loop_
_entity_poly.entity_id
_entity_poly.type
_entity_poly.pdbx_seq_one_letter_code
_entity_poly.pdbx_strand_id
1 'polypeptide(L)'
;MTDLKMTPGTLTGHGQGCESLADKFGQLADLLQQARVDDQCFGPIGKELVNLFGIYLDSLQECQDLATKAQQFLLKTKQSLDDTVKDYADTEQQISEMLKKAGEGLGG
;
A
#
# COMPACT_ATOMS: atom_id res chain seq x y z
N MET A 1 -13.02 -25.07 -4.63
CA MET A 1 -12.26 -23.80 -4.50
C MET A 1 -12.34 -23.12 -5.85
N THR A 2 -12.86 -21.91 -5.92
CA THR A 2 -12.93 -21.16 -7.17
C THR A 2 -11.50 -20.91 -7.65
N ASP A 3 -11.15 -21.45 -8.81
CA ASP A 3 -9.81 -21.32 -9.39
C ASP A 3 -9.62 -19.86 -9.81
N LEU A 4 -9.03 -19.07 -8.91
CA LEU A 4 -8.79 -17.65 -9.10
C LEU A 4 -7.59 -17.54 -10.03
N LYS A 5 -7.85 -17.42 -11.34
CA LYS A 5 -6.79 -17.16 -12.32
C LYS A 5 -6.16 -15.80 -12.03
N MET A 6 -5.02 -15.82 -11.36
CA MET A 6 -4.18 -14.64 -11.14
C MET A 6 -3.45 -14.32 -12.44
N THR A 7 -4.06 -13.43 -13.24
CA THR A 7 -3.42 -12.90 -14.46
C THR A 7 -2.57 -11.68 -14.10
N PRO A 8 -1.56 -11.32 -14.92
CA PRO A 8 -0.81 -10.08 -14.72
C PRO A 8 -1.72 -8.85 -14.60
N GLY A 9 -2.79 -8.76 -15.41
CA GLY A 9 -3.77 -7.69 -15.32
C GLY A 9 -4.54 -7.66 -13.99
N THR A 10 -4.87 -8.82 -13.42
CA THR A 10 -5.49 -8.92 -12.08
C THR A 10 -4.53 -8.40 -11.00
N LEU A 11 -3.25 -8.75 -11.08
CA LEU A 11 -2.23 -8.31 -10.12
C LEU A 11 -2.00 -6.80 -10.21
N THR A 12 -1.86 -6.25 -11.42
CA THR A 12 -1.74 -4.80 -11.64
C THR A 12 -2.97 -4.04 -11.12
N GLY A 13 -4.18 -4.52 -11.40
CA GLY A 13 -5.41 -3.90 -10.89
C GLY A 13 -5.50 -3.91 -9.37
N HIS A 14 -5.09 -5.01 -8.73
CA HIS A 14 -5.00 -5.08 -7.27
C HIS A 14 -3.95 -4.11 -6.72
N GLY A 15 -2.77 -4.03 -7.36
CA GLY A 15 -1.71 -3.09 -7.00
C GLY A 15 -2.15 -1.63 -7.07
N GLN A 16 -2.90 -1.24 -8.11
CA GLN A 16 -3.51 0.10 -8.22
C GLN A 16 -4.51 0.38 -7.08
N GLY A 17 -5.31 -0.62 -6.71
CA GLY A 17 -6.20 -0.53 -5.55
C GLY A 17 -5.43 -0.32 -4.24
N CYS A 18 -4.32 -1.05 -4.05
CA CYS A 18 -3.43 -0.88 -2.90
C CYS A 18 -2.85 0.54 -2.85
N GLU A 19 -2.35 1.07 -3.97
CA GLU A 19 -1.84 2.45 -4.04
C GLU A 19 -2.91 3.48 -3.71
N SER A 20 -4.10 3.38 -4.29
CA SER A 20 -5.19 4.32 -4.01
C SER A 20 -5.62 4.29 -2.54
N LEU A 21 -5.61 3.11 -1.90
CA LEU A 21 -5.89 2.99 -0.47
C LEU A 21 -4.72 3.54 0.37
N ALA A 22 -3.48 3.33 -0.06
CA ALA A 22 -2.31 3.85 0.62
C ALA A 22 -2.34 5.38 0.69
N ASP A 23 -2.70 6.05 -0.42
CA ASP A 23 -2.86 7.50 -0.47
C ASP A 23 -3.91 8.00 0.51
N LYS A 24 -5.03 7.28 0.66
CA LYS A 24 -6.08 7.62 1.62
C LYS A 24 -5.61 7.48 3.07
N PHE A 25 -4.82 6.44 3.38
CA PHE A 25 -4.25 6.28 4.70
C PHE A 25 -3.17 7.34 5.01
N GLY A 26 -2.40 7.76 4.00
CA GLY A 26 -1.49 8.90 4.12
C GLY A 26 -2.24 10.18 4.46
N GLN A 27 -3.30 10.50 3.71
CA GLN A 27 -4.16 11.66 3.98
C GLN A 27 -4.79 11.59 5.39
N LEU A 28 -5.20 10.40 5.84
CA LEU A 28 -5.71 10.21 7.19
C LEU A 28 -4.64 10.50 8.26
N ALA A 29 -3.41 10.02 8.07
CA ALA A 29 -2.31 10.31 8.99
C ALA A 29 -2.03 11.83 9.07
N ASP A 30 -2.07 12.54 7.95
CA ASP A 30 -1.91 14.00 7.91
C ASP A 30 -3.04 14.72 8.65
N LEU A 31 -4.29 14.28 8.48
CA LEU A 31 -5.44 14.83 9.20
C LEU A 31 -5.34 14.60 10.71
N LEU A 32 -4.90 13.42 11.14
CA LEU A 32 -4.70 13.10 12.55
C LEU A 32 -3.56 13.93 13.16
N GLN A 33 -2.51 14.20 12.39
CA GLN A 33 -1.44 15.11 12.80
C GLN A 33 -1.97 16.54 12.99
N GLN A 34 -2.78 17.03 12.06
CA GLN A 34 -3.40 18.35 12.16
C GLN A 34 -4.29 18.46 13.40
N ALA A 35 -5.14 17.45 13.65
CA ALA A 35 -5.98 17.40 14.84
C ALA A 35 -5.18 17.39 16.16
N ARG A 36 -3.96 16.83 16.15
CA ARG A 36 -3.07 16.80 17.32
C ARG A 36 -2.46 18.15 17.65
N VAL A 37 -2.16 18.97 16.64
CA VAL A 37 -1.46 20.27 16.81
C VAL A 37 -2.40 21.48 16.75
N ASP A 38 -3.68 21.27 16.49
CA ASP A 38 -4.68 22.34 16.46
C ASP A 38 -5.05 22.79 17.88
N ASP A 39 -4.41 23.89 18.31
CA ASP A 39 -4.66 24.57 19.58
C ASP A 39 -6.12 25.07 19.73
N GLN A 40 -6.91 25.15 18.64
CA GLN A 40 -8.30 25.60 18.70
C GLN A 40 -9.26 24.55 19.24
N CYS A 41 -8.90 23.27 19.22
CA CYS A 41 -9.83 22.20 19.59
C CYS A 41 -10.18 22.20 21.09
N PHE A 42 -9.37 22.81 21.97
CA PHE A 42 -9.52 22.63 23.42
C PHE A 42 -9.52 23.91 24.26
N GLY A 43 -9.14 25.07 23.70
CA GLY A 43 -9.27 26.37 24.37
C GLY A 43 -8.77 26.41 25.82
N PRO A 44 -9.25 27.36 26.65
CA PRO A 44 -8.88 27.45 28.06
C PRO A 44 -9.31 26.24 28.92
N ILE A 45 -10.33 25.49 28.49
CA ILE A 45 -10.92 24.36 29.22
C ILE A 45 -10.02 23.11 29.17
N GLY A 46 -9.27 22.92 28.08
CA GLY A 46 -8.32 21.81 27.94
C GLY A 46 -7.23 21.77 29.01
N LYS A 47 -6.92 22.92 29.63
CA LYS A 47 -5.93 23.03 30.71
C LYS A 47 -6.40 22.48 32.05
N GLU A 48 -7.70 22.36 32.30
CA GLU A 48 -8.23 21.74 33.53
C GLU A 48 -8.46 20.23 33.37
N LEU A 49 -8.61 19.74 32.13
CA LEU A 49 -8.81 18.34 31.80
C LEU A 49 -7.53 17.64 31.32
N VAL A 50 -6.38 17.98 31.91
CA VAL A 50 -5.03 17.54 31.50
C VAL A 50 -4.93 16.03 31.25
N ASN A 51 -5.59 15.20 32.05
CA ASN A 51 -5.60 13.74 31.87
C ASN A 51 -6.40 13.28 30.63
N LEU A 52 -7.57 13.87 30.39
CA LEU A 52 -8.37 13.58 29.19
C LEU A 52 -7.67 14.09 27.92
N PHE A 53 -6.92 15.18 28.06
CA PHE A 53 -6.13 15.76 27.00
C PHE A 53 -4.94 14.87 26.61
N GLY A 54 -4.23 14.31 27.59
CA GLY A 54 -3.19 13.30 27.36
C GLY A 54 -3.72 12.07 26.62
N ILE A 55 -4.82 11.49 27.10
CA ILE A 55 -5.44 10.30 26.47
C ILE A 55 -5.89 10.60 25.03
N TYR A 56 -6.45 11.78 24.77
CA TYR A 56 -6.84 12.19 23.44
C TYR A 56 -5.63 12.29 22.50
N LEU A 57 -4.56 12.97 22.93
CA LEU A 57 -3.35 13.12 22.12
C LEU A 57 -2.65 11.78 21.87
N ASP A 58 -2.60 10.90 22.87
CA ASP A 58 -2.05 9.55 22.73
C ASP A 58 -2.88 8.73 21.73
N SER A 59 -4.21 8.79 21.84
CA SER A 59 -5.12 8.11 20.90
C SER A 59 -4.94 8.63 19.47
N LEU A 60 -4.79 9.94 19.27
CA LEU A 60 -4.48 10.51 17.96
C LEU A 60 -3.15 10.03 17.40
N GLN A 61 -2.12 9.94 18.26
CA GLN A 61 -0.81 9.44 17.85
C GLN A 61 -0.88 7.97 17.44
N GLU A 62 -1.53 7.12 18.23
CA GLU A 62 -1.72 5.71 17.91
C GLU A 62 -2.48 5.52 16.59
N CYS A 63 -3.53 6.33 16.36
CA CYS A 63 -4.26 6.31 15.09
C CYS A 63 -3.38 6.74 13.92
N GLN A 64 -2.56 7.78 14.09
CA GLN A 64 -1.64 8.27 13.07
C GLN A 64 -0.60 7.20 12.71
N ASP A 65 -0.02 6.55 13.72
CA ASP A 65 0.96 5.48 13.54
C ASP A 65 0.34 4.29 12.81
N LEU A 66 -0.89 3.91 13.17
CA LEU A 66 -1.60 2.81 12.52
C LEU A 66 -1.93 3.15 11.06
N ALA A 67 -2.40 4.37 10.77
CA ALA A 67 -2.65 4.84 9.42
C ALA A 67 -1.36 4.82 8.58
N THR A 68 -0.25 5.28 9.13
CA THR A 68 1.08 5.26 8.48
C THR A 68 1.53 3.83 8.20
N LYS A 69 1.35 2.90 9.15
CA LYS A 69 1.67 1.47 8.95
C LYS A 69 0.80 0.86 7.85
N ALA A 70 -0.49 1.18 7.81
CA ALA A 70 -1.40 0.69 6.78
C ALA A 70 -0.99 1.18 5.38
N GLN A 71 -0.65 2.47 5.25
CA GLN A 71 -0.09 3.03 4.02
C GLN A 71 1.16 2.26 3.57
N GLN A 72 2.14 2.07 4.46
CA GLN A 72 3.38 1.36 4.14
C GLN A 72 3.14 -0.10 3.75
N PHE A 73 2.21 -0.78 4.42
CA PHE A 73 1.84 -2.15 4.08
C PHE A 73 1.31 -2.23 2.64
N LEU A 74 0.38 -1.35 2.28
CA LEU A 74 -0.24 -1.33 0.96
C LEU A 74 0.77 -0.99 -0.15
N LEU A 75 1.68 -0.04 0.09
CA LEU A 75 2.75 0.27 -0.87
C LEU A 75 3.70 -0.91 -1.10
N LYS A 76 4.07 -1.63 -0.04
CA LYS A 76 4.88 -2.85 -0.14
C LYS A 76 4.13 -3.97 -0.86
N THR A 77 2.83 -4.12 -0.63
CA THR A 77 1.99 -5.08 -1.35
C THR A 77 1.97 -4.75 -2.84
N LYS A 78 1.75 -3.48 -3.21
CA LYS A 78 1.84 -3.05 -4.62
C LYS A 78 3.20 -3.41 -5.22
N GLN A 79 4.30 -3.06 -4.55
CA GLN A 79 5.65 -3.37 -5.04
C GLN A 79 5.82 -4.87 -5.30
N SER A 80 5.38 -5.73 -4.37
CA SER A 80 5.45 -7.18 -4.54
C SER A 80 4.60 -7.68 -5.72
N LEU A 81 3.45 -7.05 -5.99
CA LEU A 81 2.60 -7.39 -7.14
C LEU A 81 3.25 -6.96 -8.46
N ASP A 82 3.84 -5.77 -8.49
CA ASP A 82 4.56 -5.25 -9.66
C ASP A 82 5.79 -6.12 -9.99
N ASP A 83 6.55 -6.54 -8.97
CA ASP A 83 7.66 -7.48 -9.11
C ASP A 83 7.17 -8.83 -9.66
N THR A 84 6.05 -9.34 -9.16
CA THR A 84 5.45 -10.59 -9.67
C THR A 84 5.04 -10.46 -11.13
N VAL A 85 4.42 -9.35 -11.53
CA VAL A 85 4.04 -9.08 -12.92
C VAL A 85 5.28 -9.04 -13.82
N LYS A 86 6.36 -8.44 -13.35
CA LYS A 86 7.64 -8.42 -14.06
C LYS A 86 8.22 -9.82 -14.25
N ASP A 87 8.22 -10.63 -13.20
CA ASP A 87 8.72 -12.01 -13.27
C ASP A 87 7.95 -12.87 -14.29
N TYR A 88 6.63 -12.67 -14.42
CA TYR A 88 5.82 -13.30 -15.47
C TYR A 88 6.30 -12.90 -16.87
N ALA A 89 6.52 -11.60 -17.11
CA ALA A 89 6.96 -11.10 -18.40
C ALA A 89 8.37 -11.60 -18.77
N ASP A 90 9.30 -11.59 -17.81
CA ASP A 90 10.67 -12.06 -17.99
C ASP A 90 10.69 -13.57 -18.30
N THR A 91 9.86 -14.35 -17.60
CA THR A 91 9.71 -15.80 -17.84
C THR A 91 9.14 -16.08 -19.24
N GLU A 92 8.11 -15.35 -19.66
CA GLU A 92 7.50 -15.52 -20.99
C GLU A 92 8.49 -15.17 -22.11
N GLN A 93 9.29 -14.11 -21.92
CA GLN A 93 10.33 -13.74 -22.87
C GLN A 93 11.40 -14.83 -22.99
N GLN A 94 11.89 -15.36 -21.86
CA GLN A 94 12.89 -16.45 -21.87
C GLN A 94 12.38 -17.70 -22.57
N ILE A 95 11.12 -18.09 -22.32
CA ILE A 95 10.49 -19.22 -23.00
C ILE A 95 10.37 -18.95 -24.50
N SER A 96 9.94 -17.77 -24.91
CA SER A 96 9.85 -17.38 -26.32
C SER A 96 11.20 -17.45 -27.02
N GLU A 97 12.27 -16.95 -26.39
CA GLU A 97 13.63 -17.01 -26.93
C GLU A 97 14.15 -18.44 -27.03
N MET A 98 13.89 -19.28 -26.04
CA MET A 98 14.25 -20.71 -26.09
C MET A 98 13.52 -21.43 -27.23
N LEU A 99 12.22 -21.18 -27.40
CA LEU A 99 11.42 -21.78 -28.47
C LEU A 99 11.89 -21.33 -29.85
N LYS A 100 12.24 -20.05 -30.03
CA LYS A 100 12.82 -19.54 -31.27
C LYS A 100 14.14 -20.25 -31.61
N LYS A 101 15.06 -20.32 -30.64
CA LYS A 101 16.35 -21.03 -30.81
C LYS A 101 16.17 -22.51 -31.14
N ALA A 102 15.22 -23.18 -30.49
CA ALA A 102 14.90 -24.58 -30.78
C ALA A 102 14.32 -24.75 -32.20
N GLY A 103 13.44 -23.85 -32.64
CA GLY A 103 12.87 -23.85 -33.99
C GLY A 103 13.91 -23.60 -35.08
N GLU A 104 14.84 -22.68 -34.85
CA GLU A 104 15.98 -22.43 -35.75
C GLU A 104 16.89 -23.66 -35.89
N GLY A 105 17.09 -24.43 -34.82
CA GLY A 105 17.90 -25.65 -34.84
C GLY A 105 17.22 -26.88 -35.45
N LEU A 106 15.89 -26.87 -35.61
CA LEU A 106 15.11 -27.97 -36.22
C LEU A 106 14.74 -27.71 -37.69
N GLY A 107 14.90 -26.46 -38.15
CA GLY A 107 14.59 -26.04 -39.52
C GLY A 107 15.76 -26.07 -40.51
N GLY A 108 16.93 -26.56 -40.10
CA GLY A 108 18.10 -26.82 -40.95
C GLY A 108 18.37 -28.32 -41.07
#